data_AF-A0A1C4UPK9-F1
#
_entry.id   AF-A0A1C4UPK9-F1
#
_cell.length_a   1.000
_cell.length_b   1.000
_cell.length_c   1.000
_cell.angle_alpha   90.00
_cell.angle_beta   90.00
_cell.angle_gamma   90.00
#
_symmetry.space_group_name_H-M   'P 1'
#
loop_
_entity.id
_entity.type
_entity.pdbx_description
1 polymer ?
#
loop_
_entity_poly.entity_id
_entity_poly.type
_entity_poly.pdbx_seq_one_letter_code
_entity_poly.pdbx_strand_id
1 'polypeptide(L)' 'MKYVPAIVTVLAVALGVAGVVLGGADDSPGLQFLGVVIVVSAVALGVRSFRRRR' A
#
# COMPACT_ATOMS: atom_id res chain seq x y z
N MET A 1 7.17 8.16 -18.58
CA MET A 1 6.15 8.02 -17.50
C MET A 1 5.62 6.59 -17.27
N LYS A 2 6.10 5.54 -17.98
CA LYS A 2 5.56 4.18 -17.85
C LYS A 2 5.73 3.53 -16.46
N TYR A 3 6.75 3.96 -15.71
CA TYR A 3 7.08 3.40 -14.38
C TYR A 3 6.38 4.10 -13.22
N VAL A 4 5.83 5.30 -13.43
CA VAL A 4 5.15 6.08 -12.37
C VAL A 4 4.12 5.26 -11.59
N PRO A 5 3.18 4.52 -12.22
CA PRO A 5 2.20 3.74 -11.45
C PRO A 5 2.84 2.61 -10.63
N ALA A 6 3.93 2.01 -11.13
CA ALA A 6 4.65 0.97 -10.40
C ALA A 6 5.37 1.56 -9.18
N ILE A 7 6.04 2.70 -9.34
CA ILE A 7 6.73 3.41 -8.25
C ILE A 7 5.73 3.82 -7.17
N VAL A 8 4.60 4.42 -7.55
CA VAL A 8 3.54 4.82 -6.61
C VAL A 8 2.98 3.60 -5.87
N THR A 9 2.79 2.47 -6.55
CA THR A 9 2.31 1.23 -5.91
C THR A 9 3.31 0.74 -4.86
N VAL A 10 4.61 0.69 -5.19
CA VAL A 10 5.65 0.25 -4.26
C VAL A 10 5.74 1.16 -3.03
N LEU A 11 5.71 2.49 -3.24
CA LEU A 11 5.74 3.45 -2.13
C LEU A 11 4.52 3.34 -1.23
N ALA A 12 3.32 3.18 -1.81
CA ALA A 12 2.09 3.00 -1.04
C ALA A 12 2.12 1.71 -0.21
N VAL A 13 2.61 0.61 -0.78
CA VAL A 13 2.81 -0.65 -0.04
C VAL A 13 3.81 -0.46 1.10
N ALA A 14 4.95 0.20 0.86
CA ALA A 14 5.95 0.45 1.89
C ALA A 14 5.39 1.28 3.06
N LEU A 15 4.62 2.33 2.76
CA LEU A 15 3.94 3.14 3.77
C LEU A 15 2.88 2.35 4.55
N GLY A 16 2.08 1.54 3.85
CA GLY A 16 1.10 0.67 4.50
C GLY A 16 1.75 -0.34 5.44
N VAL A 17 2.83 -1.00 5.01
CA VAL A 17 3.62 -1.91 5.85
C VAL A 17 4.20 -1.20 7.06
N ALA A 18 4.76 0.00 6.88
CA ALA A 18 5.25 0.81 7.99
C ALA A 18 4.12 1.13 8.99
N GLY A 19 2.92 1.46 8.52
CA GLY A 19 1.74 1.65 9.37
C GLY A 19 1.34 0.38 10.14
N VAL A 20 1.39 -0.80 9.51
CA VAL A 20 1.11 -2.07 10.20
C VAL A 20 2.14 -2.35 11.29
N VAL A 21 3.43 -2.18 10.99
CA VAL A 21 4.53 -2.47 11.93
C VAL A 21 4.53 -1.46 13.07
N LEU A 22 4.45 -0.17 12.79
CA LEU A 22 4.43 0.88 13.82
C LEU A 22 3.15 0.84 14.65
N GLY A 23 1.99 0.60 14.02
CA GLY A 23 0.73 0.44 14.75
C GLY A 23 0.72 -0.80 15.65
N GLY A 24 1.35 -1.89 15.21
CA GLY A 24 1.55 -3.07 16.05
C GLY A 24 2.57 -2.86 17.17
N ALA A 25 3.60 -2.05 16.96
CA ALA A 25 4.60 -1.72 17.98
C ALA A 25 4.08 -0.73 19.04
N ASP A 26 3.08 0.08 18.67
CA ASP A 26 2.46 1.11 19.52
C ASP A 26 1.11 0.66 20.10
N ASP A 27 0.73 -0.62 19.94
CA ASP A 27 -0.57 -1.17 20.33
C ASP A 27 -1.77 -0.31 19.85
N SER A 28 -1.60 0.40 18.73
CA SER A 28 -2.59 1.33 18.18
C SER A 28 -3.36 0.66 17.03
N PRO A 29 -4.53 0.06 17.31
CA PRO A 29 -5.26 -0.75 16.32
C PRO A 29 -5.69 0.06 15.10
N GLY A 30 -5.88 1.37 15.26
CA GLY A 30 -6.25 2.27 14.16
C GLY A 30 -5.14 2.43 13.11
N LEU A 31 -3.89 2.64 13.54
CA LEU A 31 -2.75 2.79 12.63
C LEU A 31 -2.46 1.45 11.94
N GLN A 32 -2.53 0.35 12.69
CA GLN A 32 -2.35 -0.98 12.14
C GLN A 32 -3.40 -1.31 11.08
N PHE A 33 -4.68 -1.03 11.36
CA PHE A 33 -5.78 -1.22 10.41
C PHE A 33 -5.63 -0.33 9.16
N LEU A 34 -5.31 0.95 9.34
CA LEU A 34 -5.02 1.86 8.22
C LEU A 34 -3.88 1.34 7.34
N GLY A 35 -2.81 0.84 7.96
CA GLY A 35 -1.70 0.20 7.26
C GLY A 35 -2.16 -0.94 6.36
N VAL A 36 -3.00 -1.85 6.88
CA VAL A 36 -3.56 -2.97 6.10
C VAL A 36 -4.41 -2.46 4.93
N VAL A 37 -5.30 -1.50 5.17
CA VAL A 37 -6.16 -0.92 4.13
C VAL A 37 -5.32 -0.30 3.00
N ILE A 38 -4.26 0.42 3.35
CA ILE A 38 -3.34 1.03 2.38
C ILE A 38 -2.64 -0.06 1.55
N VAL A 39 -2.11 -1.12 2.18
CA VAL A 39 -1.45 -2.22 1.45
C VAL A 39 -2.42 -2.89 0.46
N VAL A 40 -3.61 -3.27 0.92
CA VAL A 40 -4.59 -3.99 0.10
C VAL A 40 -5.05 -3.13 -1.07
N SER A 41 -5.38 -1.86 -0.82
CA SER A 41 -5.83 -0.94 -1.87
C SER A 41 -4.72 -0.63 -2.87
N ALA A 42 -3.47 -0.43 -2.42
CA ALA A 42 -2.33 -0.22 -3.30
C ALA A 42 -2.11 -1.41 -4.25
N VAL A 43 -2.14 -2.64 -3.72
CA VAL A 43 -1.99 -3.86 -4.54
C VAL A 43 -3.14 -3.98 -5.54
N ALA A 44 -4.39 -3.83 -5.10
CA ALA A 44 -5.56 -3.93 -5.97
C ALA A 44 -5.53 -2.90 -7.11
N LEU A 45 -5.22 -1.63 -6.80
CA LEU A 45 -5.13 -0.55 -7.79
C LEU A 45 -3.91 -0.70 -8.69
N GLY A 46 -2.78 -1.17 -8.17
CA GLY A 46 -1.57 -1.46 -8.93
C GLY A 46 -1.82 -2.55 -9.97
N VAL A 47 -2.41 -3.68 -9.55
CA VAL A 47 -2.80 -4.78 -10.44
C VAL A 47 -3.81 -4.31 -11.49
N ARG A 48 -4.85 -3.58 -11.09
CA ARG A 48 -5.85 -3.03 -12.02
C ARG A 48 -5.20 -2.11 -13.06
N SER A 49 -4.26 -1.27 -12.64
CA SER A 49 -3.53 -0.35 -13.53
C SER A 49 -2.65 -1.10 -14.53
N PHE A 50 -1.98 -2.17 -14.11
CA PHE A 50 -1.19 -3.02 -14.99
C PHE A 50 -2.05 -3.79 -16.00
N ARG A 51 -3.19 -4.34 -15.56
CA ARG A 51 -4.12 -5.07 -16.43
C ARG A 51 -4.76 -4.19 -17.50
N ARG A 52 -4.99 -2.91 -17.22
CA ARG A 52 -5.51 -1.93 -18.20
C ARG A 52 -4.49 -1.42 -19.21
N ARG A 53 -3.19 -1.62 -18.93
CA ARG A 53 -2.08 -1.20 -19.81
C ARG A 53 -1.59 -2.32 -20.74
N ARG A 54 -1.95 -3.58 -20.46
CA ARG A 54 -1.83 -4.69 -21.42
C ARG A 54 -3.01 -4.67 -22.36
#